data_AF-A0A1P8M0C6-F1
#
_entry.id   AF-A0A1P8M0C6-F1
#
_cell.length_a   1.000
_cell.length_b   1.000
_cell.length_c   1.000
_cell.angle_alpha   90.00
_cell.angle_beta   90.00
_cell.angle_gamma   90.00
#
_symmetry.space_group_name_H-M   'P 1'
#
loop_
_entity.id
_entity.type
_entity.pdbx_description
1 polymer ?
#
loop_
_entity_poly.entity_id
_entity_poly.type
_entity_poly.pdbx_seq_one_letter_code
_entity_poly.pdbx_strand_id
1 'polypeptide(L)'
;MEEELERAAQALYALPFDEFVAARTAAAKDAATSNKPLAQAIRSLPKPSVAAWAVNMLAHHHPGAVQQLRTLGQTMQEAQASLDAAALRELAKERRKLLGSAVGEARLAAEEQGRKVSDPVATEVEETLRAATADLAAAAAVESGLLLHGLSADGVDQVDLSNAVAVPSALGKLPPPRPLAVPGAARRPADGAQRPAGGAQRPAGGAQRPAGGAAKGRREEPAASEAPATQRTRTRPTKAAARTDTGAAAPEREKPRLRAVRTSPRPVTPSLLEKAEAALAEAEEAAADSAAEAARRAQAQEEAAAAFVRLTAEVNEARQRLRTLELSLDAARKERETAAAEAKQYARAAEKSERSALLAKERVLRLSNTPD
;
A
#
# COMPACT_ATOMS: atom_id res chain seq x y z
N MET A 1 -6.36 -21.58 28.59
CA MET A 1 -4.94 -21.26 28.36
C MET A 1 -4.75 -20.26 27.24
N GLU A 2 -5.07 -20.57 25.97
CA GLU A 2 -4.90 -19.63 24.84
C GLU A 2 -5.64 -18.31 25.09
N GLU A 3 -6.95 -18.34 25.36
CA GLU A 3 -7.72 -17.13 25.72
C GLU A 3 -7.20 -16.37 26.96
N GLU A 4 -6.56 -17.07 27.90
CA GLU A 4 -6.01 -16.43 29.11
C GLU A 4 -4.71 -15.70 28.78
N LEU A 5 -3.90 -16.27 27.88
CA LEU A 5 -2.71 -15.64 27.32
C LEU A 5 -3.07 -14.46 26.42
N GLU A 6 -4.12 -14.57 25.61
CA GLU A 6 -4.63 -13.47 24.78
C GLU A 6 -5.10 -12.30 25.64
N ARG A 7 -5.93 -12.53 26.66
CA ARG A 7 -6.36 -11.49 27.61
C ARG A 7 -5.17 -10.86 28.34
N ALA A 8 -4.19 -11.67 28.78
CA ALA A 8 -2.98 -11.15 29.42
C ALA A 8 -2.12 -10.32 28.44
N ALA A 9 -1.99 -10.75 27.18
CA ALA A 9 -1.27 -10.00 26.16
C ALA A 9 -2.00 -8.68 25.83
N GLN A 10 -3.31 -8.69 25.61
CA GLN A 10 -4.08 -7.46 25.33
C GLN A 10 -3.88 -6.42 26.44
N ALA A 11 -3.97 -6.83 27.70
CA ALA A 11 -3.70 -5.94 28.84
C ALA A 11 -2.25 -5.42 28.87
N LEU A 12 -1.24 -6.25 28.54
CA LEU A 12 0.17 -5.85 28.55
C LEU A 12 0.54 -4.91 27.39
N TYR A 13 -0.01 -5.14 26.19
CA TYR A 13 0.29 -4.37 24.99
C TYR A 13 -0.49 -3.05 24.90
N ALA A 14 -1.49 -2.85 25.78
CA ALA A 14 -2.19 -1.58 26.00
C ALA A 14 -1.49 -0.63 27.00
N LEU A 15 -0.34 -1.02 27.57
CA LEU A 15 0.39 -0.21 28.56
C LEU A 15 1.39 0.79 27.94
N PRO A 16 1.82 1.82 28.70
CA PRO A 16 2.94 2.67 28.33
C PRO A 16 4.20 1.86 28.00
N PHE A 17 4.94 2.30 26.97
CA PHE A 17 6.06 1.56 26.39
C PHE A 17 7.12 1.11 27.42
N ASP A 18 7.37 1.90 28.46
CA ASP A 18 8.43 1.64 29.44
C ASP A 18 7.96 0.77 30.61
N GLU A 19 6.65 0.68 30.85
CA GLU A 19 6.06 -0.16 31.90
C GLU A 19 5.95 -1.64 31.50
N PHE A 20 5.89 -1.94 30.21
CA PHE A 20 5.68 -3.28 29.64
C PHE A 20 6.51 -4.38 30.32
N VAL A 21 7.81 -4.16 30.52
CA VAL A 21 8.72 -5.19 31.07
C VAL A 21 8.43 -5.47 32.54
N ALA A 22 8.09 -4.44 33.32
CA ALA A 22 7.71 -4.57 34.73
C ALA A 22 6.36 -5.27 34.85
N ALA A 23 5.36 -4.81 34.09
CA ALA A 23 4.02 -5.39 34.06
C ALA A 23 4.02 -6.86 33.61
N ARG A 24 4.76 -7.22 32.55
CA ARG A 24 4.92 -8.61 32.09
C ARG A 24 5.53 -9.50 33.18
N THR A 25 6.49 -8.96 33.95
CA THR A 25 7.15 -9.69 35.05
C THR A 25 6.19 -9.90 36.23
N ALA A 26 5.35 -8.90 36.55
CA ALA A 26 4.29 -9.02 37.56
C ALA A 26 3.21 -10.04 37.14
N ALA A 27 2.62 -9.87 35.94
CA ALA A 27 1.61 -10.78 35.41
C ALA A 27 2.09 -12.24 35.35
N ALA A 28 3.36 -12.47 34.97
CA ALA A 28 3.96 -13.79 35.00
C ALA A 28 4.30 -14.33 36.40
N LYS A 29 4.39 -13.48 37.43
CA LYS A 29 4.51 -13.90 38.82
C LYS A 29 3.15 -14.32 39.35
N ASP A 30 2.12 -13.52 39.09
CA ASP A 30 0.76 -13.78 39.57
C ASP A 30 0.19 -15.06 38.94
N ALA A 31 0.33 -15.21 37.61
CA ALA A 31 -0.02 -16.43 36.88
C ALA A 31 0.75 -17.68 37.35
N ALA A 32 1.94 -17.54 37.93
CA ALA A 32 2.72 -18.72 38.39
C ALA A 32 2.08 -19.40 39.61
N THR A 33 1.19 -18.70 40.32
CA THR A 33 0.43 -19.21 41.47
C THR A 33 -0.66 -20.20 41.03
N SER A 34 -1.26 -19.99 39.85
CA SER A 34 -2.39 -20.78 39.34
C SER A 34 -2.03 -21.68 38.16
N ASN A 35 -1.18 -21.21 37.24
CA ASN A 35 -0.91 -21.88 35.96
C ASN A 35 0.54 -21.63 35.50
N LYS A 36 1.45 -22.55 35.86
CA LYS A 36 2.89 -22.47 35.51
C LYS A 36 3.15 -22.38 33.98
N PRO A 37 2.48 -23.15 33.10
CA PRO A 37 2.55 -22.96 31.65
C PRO A 37 2.18 -21.54 31.19
N LEU A 38 1.07 -20.98 31.67
CA LEU A 38 0.65 -19.61 31.33
C LEU A 38 1.69 -18.57 31.78
N ALA A 39 2.23 -18.73 33.00
CA ALA A 39 3.30 -17.87 33.51
C ALA A 39 4.57 -17.91 32.63
N GLN A 40 4.93 -19.08 32.09
CA GLN A 40 6.04 -19.22 31.16
C GLN A 40 5.74 -18.54 29.82
N ALA A 41 4.53 -18.72 29.27
CA ALA A 41 4.10 -18.07 28.04
C ALA A 41 4.13 -16.54 28.16
N ILE A 42 3.62 -15.97 29.28
CA ILE A 42 3.67 -14.52 29.54
C ILE A 42 5.11 -14.00 29.60
N ARG A 43 6.07 -14.73 30.19
CA ARG A 43 7.50 -14.32 30.20
C ARG A 43 8.11 -14.30 28.81
N SER A 44 7.67 -15.19 27.92
CA SER A 44 8.15 -15.29 26.55
C SER A 44 7.60 -14.22 25.62
N LEU A 45 6.56 -13.47 26.00
CA LEU A 45 6.05 -12.35 25.20
C LEU A 45 7.17 -11.32 24.95
N PRO A 46 7.57 -11.04 23.70
CA PRO A 46 8.60 -10.05 23.39
C PRO A 46 8.17 -8.63 23.79
N LYS A 47 9.08 -7.66 23.77
CA LYS A 47 8.70 -6.23 23.84
C LYS A 47 8.43 -5.73 22.40
N PRO A 48 7.33 -5.00 22.14
CA PRO A 48 7.09 -4.43 20.81
C PRO A 48 8.16 -3.37 20.44
N SER A 49 8.33 -3.14 19.13
CA SER A 49 9.02 -1.95 18.61
C SER A 49 8.25 -0.68 18.95
N VAL A 50 8.87 0.50 18.82
CA VAL A 50 8.21 1.78 19.13
C VAL A 50 7.07 2.07 18.13
N ALA A 51 7.25 1.73 16.85
CA ALA A 51 6.19 1.88 15.84
C ALA A 51 5.04 0.90 16.08
N ALA A 52 5.34 -0.38 16.33
CA ALA A 52 4.32 -1.39 16.65
C ALA A 52 3.54 -1.02 17.91
N TRP A 53 4.22 -0.52 18.95
CA TRP A 53 3.57 0.00 20.15
C TRP A 53 2.64 1.18 19.83
N ALA A 54 3.05 2.16 19.02
CA ALA A 54 2.19 3.28 18.64
C ALA A 54 0.94 2.83 17.84
N VAL A 55 1.08 1.81 16.98
CA VAL A 55 -0.06 1.18 16.29
C VAL A 55 -0.96 0.42 17.27
N ASN A 56 -0.40 -0.28 18.26
CA ASN A 56 -1.18 -0.92 19.31
C ASN A 56 -1.94 0.12 20.16
N MET A 57 -1.34 1.26 20.49
CA MET A 57 -2.05 2.36 21.17
C MET A 57 -3.22 2.87 20.34
N LEU A 58 -3.04 3.04 19.02
CA LEU A 58 -4.14 3.39 18.11
C LEU A 58 -5.26 2.34 18.15
N ALA A 59 -4.93 1.04 18.10
CA ALA A 59 -5.92 -0.04 18.13
C ALA A 59 -6.70 -0.10 19.46
N HIS A 60 -6.04 0.11 20.60
CA HIS A 60 -6.66 0.06 21.93
C HIS A 60 -7.46 1.33 22.28
N HIS A 61 -6.98 2.52 21.91
CA HIS A 61 -7.62 3.80 22.28
C HIS A 61 -8.52 4.39 21.20
N HIS A 62 -8.23 4.13 19.92
CA HIS A 62 -8.99 4.62 18.76
C HIS A 62 -9.37 3.49 17.78
N PRO A 63 -10.05 2.41 18.23
CA PRO A 63 -10.40 1.26 17.39
C PRO A 63 -11.21 1.65 16.14
N GLY A 64 -11.97 2.76 16.20
CA GLY A 64 -12.71 3.30 15.05
C GLY A 64 -11.83 3.69 13.86
N ALA A 65 -10.62 4.21 14.09
CA ALA A 65 -9.68 4.57 13.01
C ALA A 65 -9.16 3.31 12.29
N VAL A 66 -8.87 2.26 13.05
CA VAL A 66 -8.45 0.96 12.50
C VAL A 66 -9.60 0.30 11.71
N GLN A 67 -10.82 0.33 12.24
CA GLN A 67 -12.02 -0.18 11.54
C GLN A 67 -12.28 0.56 10.21
N GLN A 68 -12.07 1.89 10.17
CA GLN A 68 -12.19 2.67 8.94
C GLN A 68 -11.13 2.24 7.90
N LEU A 69 -9.87 2.02 8.32
CA LEU A 69 -8.81 1.51 7.45
C LEU A 69 -9.14 0.11 6.91
N ARG A 70 -9.64 -0.81 7.76
CA ARG A 70 -10.10 -2.14 7.33
C ARG A 70 -11.24 -2.06 6.32
N THR A 71 -12.25 -1.23 6.59
CA THR A 71 -13.40 -1.04 5.68
C THR A 71 -12.94 -0.51 4.32
N LEU A 72 -12.04 0.49 4.31
CA LEU A 72 -11.47 1.02 3.08
C LEU A 72 -10.69 -0.04 2.30
N GLY A 73 -9.89 -0.87 2.98
CA GLY A 73 -9.16 -1.98 2.35
C GLY A 73 -10.10 -3.00 1.69
N GLN A 74 -11.22 -3.32 2.33
CA GLN A 74 -12.26 -4.18 1.75
C GLN A 74 -12.87 -3.57 0.49
N THR A 75 -13.30 -2.30 0.53
CA THR A 75 -13.87 -1.60 -0.64
C THR A 75 -12.84 -1.46 -1.78
N MET A 76 -11.55 -1.27 -1.47
CA MET A 76 -10.48 -1.27 -2.46
C MET A 76 -10.31 -2.65 -3.13
N GLN A 77 -10.38 -3.74 -2.36
CA GLN A 77 -10.30 -5.10 -2.91
C GLN A 77 -11.52 -5.44 -3.78
N GLU A 78 -12.71 -4.97 -3.41
CA GLU A 78 -13.94 -5.09 -4.23
C GLU A 78 -13.83 -4.30 -5.54
N ALA A 79 -13.36 -3.06 -5.50
CA ALA A 79 -13.12 -2.24 -6.69
C ALA A 79 -12.03 -2.81 -7.62
N GLN A 80 -11.02 -3.49 -7.05
CA GLN A 80 -10.02 -4.22 -7.82
C GLN A 80 -10.61 -5.48 -8.47
N ALA A 81 -11.47 -6.22 -7.76
CA ALA A 81 -12.15 -7.41 -8.30
C ALA A 81 -13.16 -7.07 -9.41
N SER A 82 -13.77 -5.88 -9.38
CA SER A 82 -14.65 -5.37 -10.45
C SER A 82 -13.91 -4.65 -11.59
N LEU A 83 -12.58 -4.47 -11.48
CA LEU A 83 -11.74 -3.70 -12.39
C LEU A 83 -12.15 -2.22 -12.57
N ASP A 84 -12.78 -1.62 -11.54
CA ASP A 84 -13.20 -0.21 -11.58
C ASP A 84 -12.03 0.76 -11.34
N ALA A 85 -11.35 1.10 -12.43
CA ALA A 85 -10.26 2.07 -12.43
C ALA A 85 -10.68 3.49 -12.02
N ALA A 86 -11.98 3.84 -12.04
CA ALA A 86 -12.45 5.15 -11.56
C ALA A 86 -12.58 5.14 -10.02
N ALA A 87 -13.28 4.15 -9.47
CA ALA A 87 -13.40 3.96 -8.02
C ALA A 87 -12.01 3.82 -7.36
N LEU A 88 -11.10 3.02 -7.94
CA LEU A 88 -9.73 2.85 -7.43
C LEU A 88 -8.95 4.17 -7.33
N ARG A 89 -9.17 5.14 -8.23
CA ARG A 89 -8.50 6.46 -8.15
C ARG A 89 -9.05 7.32 -7.02
N GLU A 90 -10.35 7.26 -6.73
CA GLU A 90 -10.94 7.99 -5.62
C GLU A 90 -10.60 7.34 -4.27
N LEU A 91 -10.72 6.01 -4.16
CA LEU A 91 -10.31 5.25 -2.97
C LEU A 91 -8.82 5.45 -2.65
N ALA A 92 -7.95 5.58 -3.66
CA ALA A 92 -6.54 5.91 -3.44
C ALA A 92 -6.31 7.32 -2.88
N LYS A 93 -7.19 8.30 -3.14
CA LYS A 93 -7.15 9.63 -2.48
C LYS A 93 -7.65 9.53 -1.04
N GLU A 94 -8.74 8.81 -0.83
CA GLU A 94 -9.31 8.55 0.50
C GLU A 94 -8.30 7.86 1.42
N ARG A 95 -7.60 6.82 0.91
CA ARG A 95 -6.51 6.13 1.60
C ARG A 95 -5.43 7.07 2.10
N ARG A 96 -4.94 8.01 1.28
CA ARG A 96 -3.93 8.99 1.71
C ARG A 96 -4.44 9.91 2.81
N LYS A 97 -5.70 10.34 2.73
CA LYS A 97 -6.34 11.18 3.77
C LYS A 97 -6.50 10.41 5.09
N LEU A 98 -6.99 9.18 5.01
CA LEU A 98 -7.28 8.35 6.18
C LEU A 98 -6.00 7.88 6.88
N LEU A 99 -4.96 7.48 6.13
CA LEU A 99 -3.64 7.19 6.68
C LEU A 99 -3.06 8.40 7.43
N GLY A 100 -3.15 9.60 6.86
CA GLY A 100 -2.71 10.83 7.53
C GLY A 100 -3.46 11.11 8.84
N SER A 101 -4.77 10.87 8.90
CA SER A 101 -5.56 10.97 10.14
C SER A 101 -5.12 9.95 11.17
N ALA A 102 -5.05 8.68 10.78
CA ALA A 102 -4.71 7.58 11.67
C ALA A 102 -3.27 7.67 12.23
N VAL A 103 -2.31 8.19 11.45
CA VAL A 103 -0.96 8.52 11.96
C VAL A 103 -1.02 9.67 12.97
N GLY A 104 -1.87 10.67 12.75
CA GLY A 104 -2.13 11.75 13.71
C GLY A 104 -2.72 11.23 15.03
N GLU A 105 -3.72 10.36 14.96
CA GLU A 105 -4.34 9.72 16.11
C GLU A 105 -3.37 8.79 16.85
N ALA A 106 -2.52 8.04 16.14
CA ALA A 106 -1.48 7.21 16.75
C ALA A 106 -0.41 8.06 17.48
N ARG A 107 -0.07 9.25 16.95
CA ARG A 107 0.81 10.21 17.62
C ARG A 107 0.17 10.78 18.90
N LEU A 108 -1.12 11.09 18.86
CA LEU A 108 -1.86 11.59 20.03
C LEU A 108 -1.96 10.53 21.12
N ALA A 109 -2.39 9.30 20.79
CA ALA A 109 -2.47 8.18 21.72
C ALA A 109 -1.10 7.87 22.36
N ALA A 110 -0.01 7.94 21.60
CA ALA A 110 1.34 7.78 22.13
C ALA A 110 1.76 8.92 23.08
N GLU A 111 1.40 10.17 22.77
CA GLU A 111 1.70 11.33 23.62
C GLU A 111 0.86 11.34 24.92
N GLU A 112 -0.40 10.93 24.87
CA GLU A 112 -1.23 10.68 26.06
C GLU A 112 -0.62 9.61 26.98
N GLN A 113 0.04 8.61 26.41
CA GLN A 113 0.82 7.59 27.13
C GLN A 113 2.28 8.01 27.44
N GLY A 114 2.57 9.32 27.38
CA GLY A 114 3.82 9.92 27.84
C GLY A 114 5.00 9.84 26.86
N ARG A 115 4.80 9.42 25.61
CA ARG A 115 5.87 9.21 24.62
C ARG A 115 5.58 9.91 23.28
N LYS A 116 6.34 10.97 23.01
CA LYS A 116 6.34 11.62 21.69
C LYS A 116 6.92 10.68 20.61
N VAL A 117 6.20 10.56 19.51
CA VAL A 117 6.60 9.81 18.31
C VAL A 117 7.45 10.70 17.40
N SER A 118 8.63 10.23 16.99
CA SER A 118 9.50 10.92 16.02
C SER A 118 9.05 10.66 14.59
N ASP A 119 9.45 11.53 13.66
CA ASP A 119 9.01 11.42 12.25
C ASP A 119 9.37 10.09 11.58
N PRO A 120 10.57 9.49 11.76
CA PRO A 120 10.88 8.16 11.21
C PRO A 120 9.93 7.06 11.73
N VAL A 121 9.59 7.11 13.03
CA VAL A 121 8.64 6.16 13.63
C VAL A 121 7.23 6.38 13.07
N ALA A 122 6.82 7.64 12.84
CA ALA A 122 5.54 7.92 12.20
C ALA A 122 5.47 7.45 10.74
N THR A 123 6.59 7.43 10.01
CA THR A 123 6.67 6.81 8.68
C THR A 123 6.49 5.29 8.75
N GLU A 124 7.13 4.61 9.71
CA GLU A 124 6.96 3.16 9.95
C GLU A 124 5.51 2.81 10.38
N VAL A 125 4.88 3.69 11.17
CA VAL A 125 3.44 3.61 11.51
C VAL A 125 2.58 3.77 10.26
N GLU A 126 2.83 4.77 9.41
CA GLU A 126 2.08 4.96 8.15
C GLU A 126 2.23 3.74 7.22
N GLU A 127 3.44 3.19 7.12
CA GLU A 127 3.74 1.98 6.33
C GLU A 127 2.96 0.76 6.84
N THR A 128 2.89 0.58 8.16
CA THR A 128 2.11 -0.48 8.81
C THR A 128 0.60 -0.34 8.57
N LEU A 129 0.06 0.87 8.69
CA LEU A 129 -1.35 1.16 8.40
C LEU A 129 -1.66 1.08 6.90
N ARG A 130 -0.67 1.38 6.05
CA ARG A 130 -0.73 1.17 4.59
C ARG A 130 -0.77 -0.32 4.27
N ALA A 131 -0.01 -1.16 4.97
CA ALA A 131 -0.09 -2.61 4.83
C ALA A 131 -1.48 -3.15 5.20
N ALA A 132 -2.07 -2.69 6.31
CA ALA A 132 -3.44 -3.04 6.72
C ALA A 132 -4.53 -2.64 5.70
N THR A 133 -4.32 -1.60 4.89
CA THR A 133 -5.25 -1.22 3.79
C THR A 133 -5.00 -2.00 2.49
N ALA A 134 -3.93 -2.80 2.40
CA ALA A 134 -3.61 -3.65 1.26
C ALA A 134 -3.96 -5.13 1.49
N ASP A 135 -3.86 -5.61 2.73
CA ASP A 135 -4.03 -7.01 3.10
C ASP A 135 -4.96 -7.16 4.33
N LEU A 136 -5.99 -8.00 4.20
CA LEU A 136 -6.93 -8.31 5.28
C LEU A 136 -6.26 -9.02 6.47
N ALA A 137 -5.19 -9.78 6.22
CA ALA A 137 -4.40 -10.40 7.28
C ALA A 137 -3.65 -9.34 8.09
N ALA A 138 -3.05 -8.35 7.42
CA ALA A 138 -2.42 -7.20 8.07
C ALA A 138 -3.44 -6.31 8.80
N ALA A 139 -4.66 -6.14 8.27
CA ALA A 139 -5.75 -5.46 8.97
C ALA A 139 -6.10 -6.16 10.29
N ALA A 140 -6.26 -7.49 10.28
CA ALA A 140 -6.51 -8.27 11.49
C ALA A 140 -5.33 -8.20 12.48
N ALA A 141 -4.09 -8.15 11.99
CA ALA A 141 -2.90 -7.98 12.81
C ALA A 141 -2.88 -6.63 13.54
N VAL A 142 -3.20 -5.53 12.85
CA VAL A 142 -3.35 -4.20 13.47
C VAL A 142 -4.53 -4.19 14.46
N GLU A 143 -5.69 -4.73 14.09
CA GLU A 143 -6.87 -4.78 14.96
C GLU A 143 -6.66 -5.60 16.24
N SER A 144 -5.75 -6.58 16.24
CA SER A 144 -5.42 -7.35 17.44
C SER A 144 -4.82 -6.50 18.57
N GLY A 145 -4.17 -5.37 18.22
CA GLY A 145 -3.41 -4.56 19.17
C GLY A 145 -2.22 -5.28 19.83
N LEU A 146 -1.72 -6.36 19.20
CA LEU A 146 -0.64 -7.22 19.68
C LEU A 146 0.60 -7.24 18.76
N LEU A 147 0.83 -6.18 17.96
CA LEU A 147 1.96 -6.12 17.03
C LEU A 147 3.31 -6.06 17.76
N LEU A 148 4.30 -6.74 17.18
CA LEU A 148 5.68 -6.80 17.64
C LEU A 148 6.62 -5.87 16.87
N HIS A 149 6.43 -5.74 15.56
CA HIS A 149 7.20 -4.87 14.68
C HIS A 149 6.29 -4.25 13.61
N GLY A 150 6.80 -3.26 12.86
CA GLY A 150 6.08 -2.70 11.72
C GLY A 150 5.80 -3.74 10.63
N LEU A 151 4.83 -3.43 9.77
CA LEU A 151 4.45 -4.24 8.61
C LEU A 151 4.76 -3.46 7.32
N SER A 152 5.40 -4.10 6.35
CA SER A 152 5.50 -3.59 4.97
C SER A 152 4.51 -4.32 4.07
N ALA A 153 4.03 -3.63 3.04
CA ALA A 153 3.31 -4.25 1.93
C ALA A 153 4.04 -3.91 0.62
N ASP A 154 4.87 -4.85 0.17
CA ASP A 154 5.74 -4.74 -1.00
C ASP A 154 4.95 -4.78 -2.33
N GLY A 155 3.61 -4.81 -2.26
CA GLY A 155 2.69 -4.58 -3.37
C GLY A 155 2.39 -5.78 -4.27
N VAL A 156 3.06 -6.92 -4.06
CA VAL A 156 2.94 -8.12 -4.91
C VAL A 156 2.61 -9.39 -4.11
N ASP A 157 3.13 -9.52 -2.88
CA ASP A 157 2.90 -10.66 -1.99
C ASP A 157 2.06 -10.29 -0.75
N GLN A 158 1.52 -11.30 -0.07
CA GLN A 158 0.89 -11.14 1.26
C GLN A 158 1.91 -10.67 2.29
N VAL A 159 1.44 -9.91 3.29
CA VAL A 159 2.30 -9.40 4.36
C VAL A 159 2.79 -10.57 5.21
N ASP A 160 4.11 -10.70 5.40
CA ASP A 160 4.65 -11.73 6.27
C ASP A 160 4.34 -11.42 7.74
N LEU A 161 3.36 -12.14 8.30
CA LEU A 161 2.96 -12.03 9.69
C LEU A 161 3.76 -12.96 10.62
N SER A 162 4.79 -13.66 10.11
CA SER A 162 5.63 -14.57 10.89
C SER A 162 6.36 -13.83 12.01
N ASN A 163 5.89 -14.01 13.25
CA ASN A 163 6.33 -13.28 14.46
C ASN A 163 5.96 -11.78 14.48
N ALA A 164 5.05 -11.33 13.62
CA ALA A 164 4.56 -9.95 13.65
C ALA A 164 3.58 -9.69 14.79
N VAL A 165 2.92 -10.74 15.31
CA VAL A 165 1.87 -10.66 16.33
C VAL A 165 2.25 -11.53 17.52
N ALA A 166 2.16 -10.97 18.74
CA ALA A 166 2.64 -11.61 19.97
C ALA A 166 1.87 -12.89 20.35
N VAL A 167 0.59 -12.98 19.95
CA VAL A 167 -0.27 -14.16 20.16
C VAL A 167 -1.04 -14.43 18.85
N PRO A 168 -0.54 -15.31 17.95
CA PRO A 168 -1.15 -15.52 16.63
C PRO A 168 -2.59 -16.03 16.65
N SER A 169 -3.03 -16.70 17.72
CA SER A 169 -4.42 -17.16 17.87
C SER A 169 -5.43 -16.01 17.97
N ALA A 170 -4.99 -14.82 18.42
CA ALA A 170 -5.82 -13.62 18.49
C ALA A 170 -6.28 -13.09 17.10
N LEU A 171 -5.66 -13.54 16.01
CA LEU A 171 -6.08 -13.22 14.63
C LEU A 171 -7.33 -14.03 14.19
N GLY A 172 -7.73 -15.02 14.99
CA GLY A 172 -8.80 -15.96 14.65
C GLY A 172 -8.44 -16.86 13.46
N LYS A 173 -9.41 -17.67 13.03
CA LYS A 173 -9.31 -18.39 11.75
C LYS A 173 -9.65 -17.44 10.61
N LEU A 174 -8.65 -16.72 10.13
CA LEU A 174 -8.77 -15.94 8.90
C LEU A 174 -9.29 -16.88 7.78
N PRO A 175 -10.35 -16.51 7.03
CA PRO A 175 -10.88 -17.38 5.98
C PRO A 175 -9.79 -17.68 4.95
N PRO A 176 -9.67 -18.94 4.46
CA PRO A 176 -8.69 -19.27 3.44
C PRO A 176 -8.94 -18.41 2.20
N PRO A 177 -7.87 -18.00 1.48
CA PRO A 177 -7.98 -17.06 0.38
C PRO A 177 -8.96 -17.59 -0.67
N ARG A 178 -9.95 -16.78 -1.04
CA ARG A 178 -10.67 -17.02 -2.29
C ARG A 178 -9.67 -16.84 -3.42
N PRO A 179 -9.48 -17.83 -4.31
CA PRO A 179 -8.67 -17.61 -5.50
C PRO A 179 -9.22 -16.41 -6.27
N LEU A 180 -8.34 -15.53 -6.73
CA LEU A 180 -8.71 -14.47 -7.67
C LEU A 180 -9.35 -15.15 -8.88
N ALA A 181 -10.63 -14.91 -9.08
CA ALA A 181 -11.37 -15.48 -10.20
C ALA A 181 -10.88 -14.82 -11.50
N VAL A 182 -9.94 -15.49 -12.19
CA VAL A 182 -9.45 -15.08 -13.51
C VAL A 182 -10.63 -14.86 -14.47
N PRO A 183 -10.89 -13.63 -14.95
CA PRO A 183 -11.96 -13.35 -15.91
C PRO A 183 -11.50 -13.84 -17.30
N GLY A 184 -11.64 -15.14 -17.56
CA GLY A 184 -10.95 -15.78 -18.69
C GLY A 184 -11.52 -17.11 -19.19
N ALA A 185 -12.79 -17.40 -18.94
CA ALA A 185 -13.47 -18.60 -19.46
C ALA A 185 -14.79 -18.24 -20.15
N ALA A 186 -14.71 -17.77 -21.39
CA ALA A 186 -15.87 -17.47 -22.22
C ALA A 186 -16.67 -18.75 -22.52
N ARG A 187 -17.83 -18.93 -21.87
CA ARG A 187 -18.84 -19.90 -22.32
C ARG A 187 -19.48 -19.40 -23.62
N ARG A 188 -18.99 -19.90 -24.76
CA ARG A 188 -19.77 -19.88 -26.01
C ARG A 188 -21.06 -20.70 -25.82
N PRO A 189 -22.21 -20.24 -26.32
CA PRO A 189 -23.40 -21.09 -26.41
C PRO A 189 -23.18 -22.15 -27.49
N ALA A 190 -23.57 -23.40 -27.20
CA ALA A 190 -23.67 -24.47 -28.18
C ALA A 190 -25.14 -24.61 -28.59
N ASP A 191 -25.42 -24.37 -29.85
CA ASP A 191 -26.71 -24.63 -30.50
C ASP A 191 -26.81 -26.14 -30.82
N GLY A 192 -28.00 -26.75 -30.76
CA GLY A 192 -28.06 -28.21 -31.02
C GLY A 192 -29.31 -29.01 -30.61
N ALA A 193 -30.50 -28.58 -31.02
CA ALA A 193 -31.67 -29.43 -31.30
C ALA A 193 -32.18 -30.47 -30.27
N GLN A 194 -33.43 -30.29 -29.83
CA GLN A 194 -34.46 -31.34 -30.00
C GLN A 194 -35.87 -30.74 -30.12
N ARG A 195 -36.63 -31.26 -31.10
CA ARG A 195 -38.03 -30.93 -31.42
C ARG A 195 -38.87 -32.16 -30.99
N PRO A 196 -40.18 -32.04 -30.67
CA PRO A 196 -41.16 -32.13 -31.76
C PRO A 196 -42.43 -31.25 -31.59
N ALA A 197 -43.31 -31.36 -32.60
CA ALA A 197 -44.69 -30.84 -32.77
C ALA A 197 -45.50 -30.62 -31.47
N GLY A 198 -46.40 -29.63 -31.35
CA GLY A 198 -47.45 -29.19 -32.29
C GLY A 198 -48.81 -29.81 -31.87
N GLY A 199 -49.97 -29.15 -31.90
CA GLY A 199 -50.38 -27.79 -32.28
C GLY A 199 -51.89 -27.60 -32.04
N ALA A 200 -52.47 -26.47 -32.49
CA ALA A 200 -53.87 -26.03 -32.31
C ALA A 200 -54.24 -25.67 -30.84
N GLN A 201 -54.90 -24.54 -30.53
CA GLN A 201 -56.11 -23.99 -31.17
C GLN A 201 -56.19 -22.45 -31.13
N ARG A 202 -56.86 -21.89 -32.13
CA ARG A 202 -57.51 -20.57 -32.15
C ARG A 202 -59.03 -20.84 -31.97
N PRO A 203 -59.89 -19.89 -31.52
CA PRO A 203 -60.18 -18.69 -32.32
C PRO A 203 -60.55 -17.41 -31.51
N ALA A 204 -61.05 -16.42 -32.27
CA ALA A 204 -61.78 -15.18 -31.94
C ALA A 204 -62.41 -15.05 -30.53
N GLY A 205 -62.64 -13.85 -29.98
CA GLY A 205 -62.64 -12.49 -30.56
C GLY A 205 -63.77 -11.67 -29.90
N GLY A 206 -63.92 -10.39 -30.26
CA GLY A 206 -65.05 -9.56 -29.79
C GLY A 206 -64.64 -8.28 -29.08
N ALA A 207 -65.06 -7.14 -29.63
CA ALA A 207 -64.98 -5.84 -28.98
C ALA A 207 -66.28 -5.53 -28.23
N GLN A 208 -66.22 -4.74 -27.15
CA GLN A 208 -67.16 -3.63 -26.89
C GLN A 208 -66.78 -2.78 -25.66
N ARG A 209 -66.86 -1.44 -25.83
CA ARG A 209 -67.15 -0.46 -24.75
C ARG A 209 -68.69 -0.38 -24.61
N PRO A 210 -69.26 0.05 -23.47
CA PRO A 210 -69.44 1.48 -23.13
C PRO A 210 -68.89 1.83 -21.72
N ALA A 211 -68.44 3.05 -21.39
CA ALA A 211 -69.16 4.33 -21.15
C ALA A 211 -70.12 4.27 -19.93
N GLY A 212 -70.17 5.23 -18.99
CA GLY A 212 -69.42 6.48 -18.75
C GLY A 212 -69.62 6.93 -17.27
N GLY A 213 -69.19 8.10 -16.79
CA GLY A 213 -68.47 9.21 -17.41
C GLY A 213 -68.01 10.26 -16.38
N ALA A 214 -67.50 11.40 -16.88
CA ALA A 214 -67.64 12.79 -16.37
C ALA A 214 -67.52 13.11 -14.85
N ALA A 215 -66.73 14.08 -14.37
CA ALA A 215 -65.94 15.10 -15.09
C ALA A 215 -64.87 15.84 -14.23
N LYS A 216 -63.93 16.48 -14.95
CA LYS A 216 -63.29 17.80 -14.66
C LYS A 216 -62.26 17.91 -13.51
N GLY A 217 -60.99 18.20 -13.84
CA GLY A 217 -59.96 18.33 -12.79
C GLY A 217 -58.56 18.89 -13.09
N ARG A 218 -58.30 19.65 -14.18
CA ARG A 218 -57.02 20.37 -14.43
C ARG A 218 -55.76 19.46 -14.61
N ARG A 219 -54.69 20.03 -15.15
CA ARG A 219 -53.60 19.32 -15.86
C ARG A 219 -52.23 19.83 -15.40
N GLU A 220 -51.47 18.99 -14.70
CA GLU A 220 -50.03 19.18 -14.44
C GLU A 220 -49.32 17.83 -14.60
N GLU A 221 -48.29 17.80 -15.43
CA GLU A 221 -47.33 16.70 -15.57
C GLU A 221 -45.90 17.30 -15.54
N PRO A 222 -44.88 16.53 -15.13
CA PRO A 222 -43.67 17.09 -14.54
C PRO A 222 -42.62 17.53 -15.56
N ALA A 223 -41.87 18.56 -15.19
CA ALA A 223 -40.65 18.96 -15.89
C ALA A 223 -39.46 18.07 -15.47
N ALA A 224 -38.65 17.67 -16.44
CA ALA A 224 -37.40 16.96 -16.25
C ALA A 224 -36.21 17.80 -16.73
N SER A 225 -35.02 17.48 -16.20
CA SER A 225 -33.71 17.72 -16.83
C SER A 225 -33.25 19.17 -17.07
N GLU A 226 -32.45 19.72 -16.15
CA GLU A 226 -31.40 20.68 -16.51
C GLU A 226 -30.05 20.39 -15.82
N ALA A 227 -29.07 20.01 -16.64
CA ALA A 227 -27.66 20.38 -16.53
C ALA A 227 -27.20 20.65 -17.98
N PRO A 228 -26.32 21.64 -18.23
CA PRO A 228 -24.90 21.28 -18.30
C PRO A 228 -23.93 22.40 -17.87
N ALA A 229 -22.63 22.06 -17.92
CA ALA A 229 -21.52 22.92 -17.53
C ALA A 229 -21.25 24.11 -18.47
N THR A 230 -20.54 25.13 -17.95
CA THR A 230 -19.28 25.63 -18.56
C THR A 230 -18.57 26.66 -17.68
N GLN A 231 -17.28 26.46 -17.41
CA GLN A 231 -16.36 27.52 -16.98
C GLN A 231 -15.04 27.41 -17.74
N ARG A 232 -14.82 28.28 -18.73
CA ARG A 232 -13.48 28.65 -19.20
C ARG A 232 -13.43 30.15 -19.47
N THR A 233 -12.55 30.81 -18.76
CA THR A 233 -12.28 32.25 -18.88
C THR A 233 -11.47 32.55 -20.14
N ARG A 234 -11.83 33.63 -20.86
CA ARG A 234 -10.83 34.49 -21.50
C ARG A 234 -11.35 35.90 -21.72
N THR A 235 -10.48 36.85 -21.41
CA THR A 235 -10.78 38.28 -21.21
C THR A 235 -10.71 39.08 -22.51
N ARG A 236 -11.60 40.06 -22.67
CA ARG A 236 -11.51 41.13 -23.67
C ARG A 236 -11.74 42.48 -22.97
N PRO A 237 -10.78 43.42 -22.97
CA PRO A 237 -11.01 44.74 -22.40
C PRO A 237 -11.73 45.64 -23.42
N THR A 238 -12.87 46.19 -23.02
CA THR A 238 -13.52 47.32 -23.71
C THR A 238 -13.25 48.60 -22.94
N LYS A 239 -12.59 49.60 -23.55
CA LYS A 239 -12.39 50.91 -22.91
C LYS A 239 -13.67 51.74 -22.95
N ALA A 240 -13.97 52.39 -21.82
CA ALA A 240 -15.12 53.26 -21.63
C ALA A 240 -14.88 54.68 -22.21
N ALA A 241 -15.97 55.46 -22.27
CA ALA A 241 -16.01 56.82 -22.83
C ALA A 241 -16.07 57.91 -21.74
N ALA A 242 -15.50 59.08 -22.05
CA ALA A 242 -15.87 60.43 -21.56
C ALA A 242 -15.15 61.44 -22.48
N ARG A 243 -15.82 62.24 -23.32
CA ARG A 243 -16.55 63.50 -23.03
C ARG A 243 -15.70 64.54 -22.28
N THR A 244 -15.36 65.64 -22.98
CA THR A 244 -15.91 66.99 -22.72
C THR A 244 -15.65 67.93 -23.91
N ASP A 245 -16.18 69.15 -23.84
CA ASP A 245 -16.59 70.02 -24.95
C ASP A 245 -15.69 71.29 -25.09
N THR A 246 -16.09 72.23 -25.97
CA THR A 246 -15.49 73.52 -26.36
C THR A 246 -14.39 73.45 -27.45
N GLY A 247 -14.39 74.31 -28.47
CA GLY A 247 -15.40 75.31 -28.87
C GLY A 247 -14.99 76.08 -30.15
N ALA A 248 -16.00 76.49 -30.94
CA ALA A 248 -16.02 77.53 -31.99
C ALA A 248 -14.75 77.83 -32.84
N ALA A 249 -14.81 77.50 -34.14
CA ALA A 249 -14.58 78.45 -35.26
C ALA A 249 -14.78 77.80 -36.65
N ALA A 250 -15.52 78.48 -37.53
CA ALA A 250 -15.45 78.39 -39.00
C ALA A 250 -14.90 79.75 -39.51
N PRO A 251 -14.41 79.95 -40.76
CA PRO A 251 -14.59 79.19 -42.01
C PRO A 251 -13.34 78.31 -42.34
N GLU A 252 -12.99 77.85 -43.56
CA GLU A 252 -13.52 78.09 -44.92
C GLU A 252 -13.41 76.86 -45.85
N ARG A 253 -14.07 76.94 -47.02
CA ARG A 253 -14.08 76.00 -48.14
C ARG A 253 -12.86 76.17 -49.07
N GLU A 254 -11.80 75.41 -48.84
CA GLU A 254 -10.82 75.13 -49.90
C GLU A 254 -11.02 73.76 -50.55
N LYS A 255 -10.95 73.74 -51.88
CA LYS A 255 -11.18 72.55 -52.72
C LYS A 255 -10.02 71.54 -52.53
N PRO A 256 -10.29 70.23 -52.48
CA PRO A 256 -9.24 69.24 -52.23
C PRO A 256 -8.25 69.18 -53.39
N ARG A 257 -6.98 69.53 -53.14
CA ARG A 257 -5.89 69.10 -54.03
C ARG A 257 -5.77 67.58 -53.90
N LEU A 258 -6.11 66.87 -54.97
CA LEU A 258 -5.95 65.42 -55.11
C LEU A 258 -4.47 65.06 -54.98
N ARG A 259 -4.01 64.86 -53.74
CA ARG A 259 -2.70 64.31 -53.44
C ARG A 259 -2.74 62.86 -53.93
N ALA A 260 -1.98 62.54 -54.97
CA ALA A 260 -1.93 61.21 -55.55
C ALA A 260 -1.67 60.19 -54.44
N VAL A 261 -2.70 59.42 -54.09
CA VAL A 261 -2.56 58.29 -53.17
C VAL A 261 -1.63 57.33 -53.88
N ARG A 262 -0.38 57.24 -53.40
CA ARG A 262 0.52 56.18 -53.82
C ARG A 262 -0.19 54.87 -53.50
N THR A 263 -0.63 54.19 -54.54
CA THR A 263 -1.14 52.82 -54.50
C THR A 263 0.05 51.90 -54.22
N SER A 264 0.57 51.97 -53.00
CA SER A 264 1.40 50.91 -52.44
C SER A 264 0.59 49.62 -52.60
N PRO A 265 1.12 48.58 -53.29
CA PRO A 265 0.38 47.33 -53.46
C PRO A 265 -0.08 46.83 -52.11
N ARG A 266 -1.39 46.63 -51.96
CA ARG A 266 -1.97 46.08 -50.72
C ARG A 266 -1.28 44.73 -50.51
N PRO A 267 -0.58 44.50 -49.38
CA PRO A 267 0.13 43.25 -49.18
C PRO A 267 -0.88 42.11 -49.31
N VAL A 268 -0.53 41.11 -50.13
CA VAL A 268 -1.41 39.96 -50.38
C VAL A 268 -1.52 39.21 -49.06
N THR A 269 -2.62 39.43 -48.34
CA THR A 269 -2.90 38.67 -47.13
C THR A 269 -3.22 37.24 -47.54
N PRO A 270 -2.53 36.23 -46.98
CA PRO A 270 -2.82 34.85 -47.32
C PRO A 270 -4.31 34.55 -47.07
N SER A 271 -4.87 33.81 -48.01
CA SER A 271 -6.25 33.36 -48.05
C SER A 271 -6.59 32.55 -46.80
N LEU A 272 -7.89 32.36 -46.56
CA LEU A 272 -8.34 31.51 -45.46
C LEU A 272 -7.93 30.03 -45.67
N LEU A 273 -7.72 29.61 -46.92
CA LEU A 273 -7.23 28.29 -47.28
C LEU A 273 -5.76 28.12 -46.84
N GLU A 274 -4.86 28.98 -47.31
CA GLU A 274 -3.42 28.93 -46.98
C GLU A 274 -3.18 29.01 -45.46
N LYS A 275 -4.01 29.76 -44.72
CA LYS A 275 -3.96 29.80 -43.25
C LYS A 275 -4.44 28.51 -42.59
N ALA A 276 -5.44 27.84 -43.16
CA ALA A 276 -5.93 26.56 -42.66
C ALA A 276 -4.94 25.43 -42.97
N GLU A 277 -4.31 25.44 -44.14
CA GLU A 277 -3.24 24.52 -44.54
C GLU A 277 -2.00 24.68 -43.65
N ALA A 278 -1.57 25.92 -43.37
CA ALA A 278 -0.47 26.17 -42.43
C ALA A 278 -0.80 25.70 -41.00
N ALA A 279 -2.02 25.94 -40.52
CA ALA A 279 -2.46 25.48 -39.20
C ALA A 279 -2.62 23.95 -39.12
N LEU A 280 -2.95 23.28 -40.22
CA LEU A 280 -2.96 21.81 -40.31
C LEU A 280 -1.53 21.28 -40.21
N ALA A 281 -0.58 21.82 -40.98
CA ALA A 281 0.82 21.41 -40.94
C ALA A 281 1.45 21.59 -39.54
N GLU A 282 1.19 22.73 -38.88
CA GLU A 282 1.63 22.98 -37.49
C GLU A 282 1.01 21.97 -36.50
N ALA A 283 -0.26 21.59 -36.70
CA ALA A 283 -0.93 20.59 -35.87
C ALA A 283 -0.41 19.16 -36.12
N GLU A 284 -0.08 18.81 -37.37
CA GLU A 284 0.51 17.52 -37.74
C GLU A 284 1.94 17.37 -37.21
N GLU A 285 2.76 18.42 -37.30
CA GLU A 285 4.11 18.46 -36.71
C GLU A 285 4.04 18.32 -35.17
N ALA A 286 3.20 19.11 -34.51
CA ALA A 286 2.99 19.00 -33.06
C ALA A 286 2.45 17.63 -32.62
N ALA A 287 1.62 16.98 -33.45
CA ALA A 287 1.13 15.62 -33.20
C ALA A 287 2.25 14.57 -33.37
N ALA A 288 3.11 14.73 -34.39
CA ALA A 288 4.27 13.87 -34.62
C ALA A 288 5.28 13.97 -33.47
N ASP A 289 5.61 15.18 -33.01
CA ASP A 289 6.47 15.41 -31.85
C ASP A 289 5.89 14.81 -30.57
N SER A 290 4.58 14.98 -30.35
CA SER A 290 3.88 14.41 -29.19
C SER A 290 3.89 12.88 -29.22
N ALA A 291 3.73 12.27 -30.40
CA ALA A 291 3.81 10.82 -30.59
C ALA A 291 5.25 10.29 -30.40
N ALA A 292 6.26 11.01 -30.90
CA ALA A 292 7.67 10.67 -30.70
C ALA A 292 8.08 10.75 -29.22
N GLU A 293 7.62 11.77 -28.50
CA GLU A 293 7.86 11.87 -27.05
C GLU A 293 7.11 10.77 -26.28
N ALA A 294 5.85 10.46 -26.64
CA ALA A 294 5.12 9.35 -26.04
C ALA A 294 5.84 7.99 -26.24
N ALA A 295 6.38 7.75 -27.44
CA ALA A 295 7.17 6.55 -27.73
C ALA A 295 8.47 6.50 -26.89
N ARG A 296 9.21 7.61 -26.79
CA ARG A 296 10.39 7.72 -25.91
C ARG A 296 10.06 7.43 -24.44
N ARG A 297 8.91 7.91 -23.96
CA ARG A 297 8.45 7.67 -22.58
C ARG A 297 8.04 6.21 -22.35
N ALA A 298 7.38 5.58 -23.32
CA ALA A 298 7.04 4.15 -23.24
C ALA A 298 8.30 3.29 -23.18
N GLN A 299 9.26 3.51 -24.08
CA GLN A 299 10.55 2.79 -24.06
C GLN A 299 11.30 2.99 -22.74
N ALA A 300 11.37 4.22 -22.22
CA ALA A 300 12.00 4.48 -20.92
C ALA A 300 11.28 3.79 -19.74
N GLN A 301 9.95 3.58 -19.82
CA GLN A 301 9.21 2.78 -18.83
C GLN A 301 9.51 1.28 -18.95
N GLU A 302 9.63 0.74 -20.16
CA GLU A 302 10.02 -0.65 -20.39
C GLU A 302 11.45 -0.94 -19.91
N GLU A 303 12.40 -0.03 -20.20
CA GLU A 303 13.78 -0.11 -19.72
C GLU A 303 13.86 -0.03 -18.18
N ALA A 304 13.08 0.85 -17.55
CA ALA A 304 13.00 0.95 -16.10
C ALA A 304 12.38 -0.32 -15.47
N ALA A 305 11.34 -0.89 -16.07
CA ALA A 305 10.72 -2.14 -15.62
C ALA A 305 11.70 -3.33 -15.74
N ALA A 306 12.43 -3.43 -16.86
CA ALA A 306 13.47 -4.43 -17.04
C ALA A 306 14.63 -4.28 -16.05
N ALA A 307 15.03 -3.03 -15.75
CA ALA A 307 16.04 -2.75 -14.72
C ALA A 307 15.57 -3.16 -13.31
N PHE A 308 14.31 -2.90 -12.97
CA PHE A 308 13.70 -3.31 -11.69
C PHE A 308 13.70 -4.84 -11.51
N VAL A 309 13.26 -5.59 -12.54
CA VAL A 309 13.25 -7.06 -12.50
C VAL A 309 14.67 -7.62 -12.33
N ARG A 310 15.65 -7.07 -13.05
CA ARG A 310 17.06 -7.47 -12.93
C ARG A 310 17.61 -7.21 -11.53
N LEU A 311 17.45 -6.00 -11.00
CA LEU A 311 17.93 -5.65 -9.65
C LEU A 311 17.27 -6.51 -8.56
N THR A 312 15.99 -6.85 -8.73
CA THR A 312 15.28 -7.76 -7.80
C THR A 312 15.91 -9.17 -7.81
N ALA A 313 16.28 -9.69 -8.98
CA ALA A 313 16.99 -10.96 -9.09
C ALA A 313 18.39 -10.91 -8.45
N GLU A 314 19.16 -9.84 -8.70
CA GLU A 314 20.49 -9.61 -8.10
C GLU A 314 20.43 -9.56 -6.56
N VAL A 315 19.45 -8.86 -5.99
CA VAL A 315 19.23 -8.81 -4.52
C VAL A 315 18.90 -10.18 -3.95
N ASN A 316 18.05 -10.96 -4.62
CA ASN A 316 17.69 -12.29 -4.16
C ASN A 316 18.88 -13.28 -4.24
N GLU A 317 19.70 -13.19 -5.29
CA GLU A 317 20.93 -13.97 -5.38
C GLU A 317 21.94 -13.56 -4.28
N ALA A 318 22.11 -12.26 -4.02
CA ALA A 318 22.97 -11.76 -2.95
C ALA A 318 22.52 -12.26 -1.57
N ARG A 319 21.21 -12.28 -1.29
CA ARG A 319 20.63 -12.85 -0.05
C ARG A 319 20.90 -14.36 0.07
N GLN A 320 20.78 -15.12 -1.02
CA GLN A 320 21.10 -16.55 -1.02
C GLN A 320 22.59 -16.80 -0.75
N ARG A 321 23.48 -16.02 -1.38
CA ARG A 321 24.94 -16.07 -1.15
C ARG A 321 25.31 -15.69 0.29
N LEU A 322 24.65 -14.70 0.89
CA LEU A 322 24.86 -14.35 2.31
C LEU A 322 24.49 -15.52 3.22
N ARG A 323 23.32 -16.12 3.02
CA ARG A 323 22.84 -17.25 3.83
C ARG A 323 23.77 -18.48 3.75
N THR A 324 24.37 -18.78 2.60
CA THR A 324 25.33 -19.88 2.50
C THR A 324 26.67 -19.55 3.18
N LEU A 325 27.12 -18.30 3.12
CA LEU A 325 28.30 -17.84 3.84
C LEU A 325 28.10 -17.88 5.37
N GLU A 326 26.95 -17.45 5.88
CA GLU A 326 26.60 -17.54 7.31
C GLU A 326 26.61 -18.99 7.81
N LEU A 327 25.99 -19.92 7.09
CA LEU A 327 25.99 -21.34 7.42
C LEU A 327 27.41 -21.94 7.41
N SER A 328 28.26 -21.52 6.46
CA SER A 328 29.66 -21.96 6.41
C SER A 328 30.50 -21.39 7.55
N LEU A 329 30.24 -20.15 7.97
CA LEU A 329 30.90 -19.49 9.10
C LEU A 329 30.54 -20.19 10.42
N ASP A 330 29.27 -20.53 10.63
CA ASP A 330 28.81 -21.29 11.79
C ASP A 330 29.40 -22.71 11.84
N ALA A 331 29.55 -23.37 10.68
CA ALA A 331 30.21 -24.67 10.59
C ALA A 331 31.70 -24.56 10.96
N ALA A 332 32.43 -23.62 10.35
CA ALA A 332 33.85 -23.38 10.63
C ALA A 332 34.09 -22.95 12.08
N ARG A 333 33.17 -22.20 12.69
CA ARG A 333 33.22 -21.86 14.12
C ARG A 333 33.14 -23.10 15.00
N LYS A 334 32.19 -24.00 14.73
CA LYS A 334 32.03 -25.26 15.49
C LYS A 334 33.25 -26.15 15.33
N GLU A 335 33.77 -26.29 14.11
CA GLU A 335 35.00 -27.05 13.83
C GLU A 335 36.21 -26.49 14.57
N ARG A 336 36.35 -25.16 14.63
CA ARG A 336 37.40 -24.51 15.44
C ARG A 336 37.24 -24.78 16.94
N GLU A 337 36.00 -24.79 17.45
CA GLU A 337 35.70 -25.08 18.85
C GLU A 337 35.98 -26.56 19.20
N THR A 338 35.66 -27.52 18.32
CA THR A 338 36.01 -28.94 18.50
C THR A 338 37.52 -29.18 18.41
N ALA A 339 38.20 -28.63 17.39
CA ALA A 339 39.66 -28.75 17.25
C ALA A 339 40.40 -28.14 18.46
N ALA A 340 39.92 -27.02 19.01
CA ALA A 340 40.48 -26.42 20.22
C ALA A 340 40.22 -27.26 21.49
N ALA A 341 39.13 -28.03 21.54
CA ALA A 341 38.86 -28.96 22.62
C ALA A 341 39.76 -30.22 22.53
N GLU A 342 39.90 -30.79 21.33
CA GLU A 342 40.78 -31.92 21.04
C GLU A 342 42.24 -31.58 21.33
N ALA A 343 42.75 -30.44 20.85
CA ALA A 343 44.11 -29.97 21.14
C ALA A 343 44.40 -29.89 22.64
N LYS A 344 43.44 -29.43 23.46
CA LYS A 344 43.55 -29.42 24.93
C LYS A 344 43.56 -30.82 25.54
N GLN A 345 42.82 -31.78 24.96
CA GLN A 345 42.84 -33.17 25.42
C GLN A 345 44.18 -33.84 25.09
N TYR A 346 44.69 -33.67 23.87
CA TYR A 346 45.99 -34.20 23.46
C TYR A 346 47.14 -33.59 24.26
N ALA A 347 47.13 -32.28 24.54
CA ALA A 347 48.13 -31.63 25.40
C ALA A 347 48.16 -32.25 26.81
N ARG A 348 47.00 -32.43 27.45
CA ARG A 348 46.90 -33.10 28.77
C ARG A 348 47.35 -34.57 28.73
N ALA A 349 47.10 -35.27 27.63
CA ALA A 349 47.57 -36.64 27.45
C ALA A 349 49.10 -36.71 27.32
N ALA A 350 49.71 -35.74 26.63
CA ALA A 350 51.16 -35.60 26.52
C ALA A 350 51.82 -35.25 27.87
N GLU A 351 51.32 -34.25 28.60
CA GLU A 351 51.81 -33.91 29.95
C GLU A 351 51.77 -35.14 30.89
N LYS A 352 50.71 -35.95 30.80
CA LYS A 352 50.56 -37.17 31.60
C LYS A 352 51.57 -38.25 31.19
N SER A 353 51.83 -38.44 29.89
CA SER A 353 52.80 -39.44 29.40
C SER A 353 54.24 -39.01 29.70
N GLU A 354 54.58 -37.74 29.56
CA GLU A 354 55.86 -37.16 29.98
C GLU A 354 56.12 -37.37 31.47
N ARG A 355 55.15 -37.04 32.33
CA ARG A 355 55.27 -37.26 33.78
C ARG A 355 55.44 -38.74 34.12
N SER A 356 54.75 -39.64 33.44
CA SER A 356 54.92 -41.09 33.59
C SER A 356 56.33 -41.54 33.20
N ALA A 357 56.86 -41.02 32.09
CA ALA A 357 58.21 -41.32 31.62
C ALA A 357 59.30 -40.78 32.57
N LEU A 358 59.10 -39.60 33.17
CA LEU A 358 60.00 -39.06 34.19
C LEU A 358 60.03 -39.94 35.45
N LEU A 359 58.87 -40.32 35.98
CA LEU A 359 58.77 -41.22 37.14
C LEU A 359 59.39 -42.61 36.86
N ALA A 360 59.24 -43.12 35.64
CA ALA A 360 59.90 -44.36 35.22
C ALA A 360 61.44 -44.22 35.19
N LYS A 361 61.97 -43.12 34.65
CA LYS A 361 63.41 -42.80 34.67
C LYS A 361 63.95 -42.70 36.10
N GLU A 362 63.26 -41.99 36.99
CA GLU A 362 63.63 -41.91 38.41
C GLU A 362 63.61 -43.26 39.13
N ARG A 363 62.68 -44.15 38.76
CA ARG A 363 62.63 -45.51 39.33
C ARG A 363 63.81 -46.35 38.85
N VAL A 364 64.17 -46.26 37.56
CA VAL A 364 65.36 -46.93 37.02
C VAL A 364 66.62 -46.44 37.72
N LEU A 365 66.83 -45.13 37.84
CA LEU A 365 67.98 -44.53 38.53
C LEU A 365 68.08 -44.92 40.01
N ARG A 366 66.94 -45.07 40.70
CA ARG A 366 66.94 -45.55 42.09
C ARG A 366 67.37 -47.01 42.20
N LEU A 367 66.84 -47.88 41.34
CA LEU A 367 67.15 -49.32 41.36
C LEU A 367 68.58 -49.61 40.89
N SER A 368 69.16 -48.83 39.98
CA SER A 368 70.55 -48.99 39.54
C SER A 368 71.59 -48.53 40.58
N ASN A 369 71.17 -47.78 41.60
CA ASN A 369 72.07 -47.25 42.64
C ASN A 369 72.00 -48.02 43.97
N THR A 370 71.12 -49.03 44.08
CA THR A 370 71.16 -50.03 45.15
C THR A 370 72.08 -51.18 44.73
N PRO A 371 73.18 -51.46 45.46
CA PRO A 371 73.96 -52.67 45.25
C PRO A 371 73.16 -53.92 45.70
N ASP A 372 73.39 -55.04 45.03
CA ASP A 372 72.73 -56.35 45.28
C ASP A 372 73.03 -56.92 46.69
#